data_AF-A0A6T7ZFT6-F1
#
_entry.id   AF-A0A6T7ZFT6-F1
#
_cell.length_a   1.000
_cell.length_b   1.000
_cell.length_c   1.000
_cell.angle_alpha   90.00
_cell.angle_beta   90.00
_cell.angle_gamma   90.00
#
_symmetry.space_group_name_H-M   'P 1'
#
loop_
_entity.id
_entity.type
_entity.pdbx_description
1 polymer ?
#
loop_
_entity_poly.entity_id
_entity_poly.type
_entity_poly.pdbx_seq_one_letter_code
_entity_poly.pdbx_strand_id
1 'polypeptide(L)'
;MFLGGHRRRPAQYGHGDNTVDLMSKKLSADLRNSVRQINNVPYLSNEWFSMVDTLAHISNIAQMEQQQPKRGGCLWDRDEYTVRFVIEEGKLNLCLRMLVEHTERRRNTAACQQLISHKASEKNWPQEKVWQSTNRFEQSMGQLLLHCFKNVETFQTLDMQVLAEHCAAVLSHANSTQLLKTVPPEVAAVMQELLSLNYLQLLGTHLESLNEDVIVNVLAQHGVVAHVIDLLFESHQHMDKASQQRGCQFLSAVFNAENFSNHRNRIIPTSQLNERLVAFKDLLLQESVKDYKQRKAVQYLLDEIQRLERQGVCAADPA
;
A
#
# COMPACT_ATOMS: atom_id res chain seq x y z
N MET A 1 -7.15 73.97 24.60
CA MET A 1 -5.88 73.20 24.58
C MET A 1 -6.21 71.76 24.19
N PHE A 2 -5.52 71.26 23.16
CA PHE A 2 -5.26 69.84 22.79
C PHE A 2 -6.43 68.82 22.82
N LEU A 3 -7.04 68.48 21.67
CA LEU A 3 -6.70 67.46 20.65
C LEU A 3 -7.36 66.09 20.91
N GLY A 4 -8.11 65.59 19.92
CA GLY A 4 -8.63 64.21 19.93
C GLY A 4 -9.54 63.86 18.75
N GLY A 5 -9.00 63.86 17.54
CA GLY A 5 -9.73 63.42 16.34
C GLY A 5 -10.02 61.91 16.36
N HIS A 6 -11.29 61.53 16.27
CA HIS A 6 -11.69 60.16 15.93
C HIS A 6 -11.83 60.04 14.41
N ARG A 7 -10.71 59.77 13.73
CA ARG A 7 -10.72 59.18 12.39
C ARG A 7 -11.22 57.74 12.52
N ARG A 8 -12.39 57.44 11.93
CA ARG A 8 -12.76 56.07 11.57
C ARG A 8 -11.68 55.52 10.64
N ARG A 9 -10.98 54.46 11.06
CA ARG A 9 -10.20 53.63 10.13
C ARG A 9 -11.18 52.73 9.39
N PRO A 10 -11.21 52.72 8.05
CA PRO A 10 -11.87 51.64 7.33
C PRO A 10 -11.05 50.35 7.54
N ALA A 11 -11.74 49.27 7.85
CA ALA A 11 -11.17 47.93 7.88
C ALA A 11 -10.59 47.62 6.50
N GLN A 12 -9.27 47.49 6.40
CA GLN A 12 -8.62 46.86 5.26
C GLN A 12 -8.38 45.39 5.62
N TYR A 13 -9.39 44.57 5.39
CA TYR A 13 -9.26 43.13 5.20
C TYR A 13 -9.98 42.81 3.89
N GLY A 14 -9.34 42.13 2.94
CA GLY A 14 -10.08 41.56 1.81
C GLY A 14 -9.46 41.52 0.40
N HIS A 15 -8.16 41.74 0.21
CA HIS A 15 -7.54 41.49 -1.12
C HIS A 15 -6.52 40.35 -1.17
N GLY A 16 -5.85 40.02 -0.05
CA GLY A 16 -4.94 38.86 0.01
C GLY A 16 -5.66 37.51 0.04
N ASP A 17 -6.66 37.37 0.92
CA ASP A 17 -7.36 36.09 1.16
C ASP A 17 -8.13 35.58 -0.07
N ASN A 18 -8.77 36.49 -0.82
CA ASN A 18 -9.51 36.10 -2.03
C ASN A 18 -8.60 35.49 -3.12
N THR A 19 -7.35 35.94 -3.22
CA THR A 19 -6.43 35.44 -4.25
C THR A 19 -5.90 34.06 -3.89
N VAL A 20 -5.59 33.83 -2.61
CA VAL A 20 -5.14 32.53 -2.09
C VAL A 20 -6.26 31.49 -2.18
N ASP A 21 -7.49 31.86 -1.82
CA ASP A 21 -8.65 30.97 -1.93
C ASP A 21 -8.98 30.61 -3.39
N LEU A 22 -8.86 31.57 -4.31
CA LEU A 22 -9.04 31.31 -5.74
C LEU A 22 -7.96 30.37 -6.29
N MET A 23 -6.71 30.55 -5.86
CA MET A 23 -5.60 29.65 -6.23
C MET A 23 -5.82 28.24 -5.67
N SER A 24 -6.25 28.11 -4.42
CA SER A 24 -6.58 26.83 -3.77
C SER A 24 -7.71 26.10 -4.51
N LYS A 25 -8.78 26.81 -4.87
CA LYS A 25 -9.89 26.25 -5.66
C LYS A 25 -9.45 25.79 -7.04
N LYS A 26 -8.59 26.56 -7.71
CA LYS A 26 -8.06 26.20 -9.02
C LYS A 26 -7.20 24.93 -8.95
N LEU A 27 -6.28 24.86 -7.98
CA LEU A 27 -5.43 23.67 -7.77
C LEU A 27 -6.28 22.42 -7.47
N SER A 28 -7.34 22.58 -6.66
CA SER A 28 -8.29 21.50 -6.37
C SER A 28 -9.04 21.03 -7.63
N ALA A 29 -9.51 21.96 -8.46
CA ALA A 29 -10.17 21.64 -9.72
C ALA A 29 -9.24 20.96 -10.73
N ASP A 30 -8.00 21.44 -10.85
CA ASP A 30 -6.97 20.85 -11.71
C ASP A 30 -6.64 19.42 -11.26
N LEU A 31 -6.47 19.20 -9.95
CA LEU A 31 -6.27 17.85 -9.39
C LEU A 31 -7.44 16.92 -9.69
N ARG A 32 -8.69 17.37 -9.50
CA ARG A 32 -9.88 16.57 -9.81
C ARG A 32 -9.93 16.19 -11.28
N ASN A 33 -9.56 17.12 -12.17
CA ASN A 33 -9.45 16.84 -13.60
C ASN A 33 -8.36 15.81 -13.91
N SER A 34 -7.19 15.89 -13.25
CA SER A 34 -6.15 14.86 -13.37
C SER A 34 -6.65 13.48 -12.93
N VAL A 35 -7.38 13.39 -11.81
CA VAL A 35 -7.97 12.12 -11.34
C VAL A 35 -8.98 11.56 -12.34
N ARG A 36 -9.82 12.41 -12.96
CA ARG A 36 -10.76 12.00 -14.02
C ARG A 36 -10.08 11.41 -15.24
N GLN A 37 -8.87 11.87 -15.56
CA GLN A 37 -8.08 11.39 -16.69
C GLN A 37 -7.49 9.99 -16.46
N ILE A 38 -7.48 9.47 -15.23
CA ILE A 38 -7.10 8.08 -14.96
C ILE A 38 -8.11 7.16 -15.64
N ASN A 39 -7.70 6.46 -16.69
CA ASN A 39 -8.55 5.56 -17.47
C ASN A 39 -7.77 4.32 -17.89
N ASN A 40 -8.48 3.21 -18.16
CA ASN A 40 -7.83 2.04 -18.74
C ASN A 40 -7.56 2.29 -20.23
N VAL A 41 -6.37 2.80 -20.54
CA VAL A 41 -5.90 3.09 -21.90
C VAL A 41 -4.98 1.98 -22.40
N PRO A 42 -4.88 1.74 -23.72
CA PRO A 42 -4.07 0.65 -24.26
C PRO A 42 -2.61 0.72 -23.79
N TYR A 43 -2.07 -0.40 -23.29
CA TYR A 43 -0.74 -0.47 -22.71
C TYR A 43 0.36 0.01 -23.68
N LEU A 44 1.26 0.88 -23.21
CA LEU A 44 2.33 1.54 -23.98
C LEU A 44 1.85 2.39 -25.18
N SER A 45 0.58 2.76 -25.25
CA SER A 45 0.08 3.80 -26.16
C SER A 45 0.59 5.19 -25.76
N ASN A 46 0.44 6.20 -26.64
CA ASN A 46 0.77 7.58 -26.29
C ASN A 46 -0.04 8.08 -25.07
N GLU A 47 -1.32 7.72 -25.03
CA GLU A 47 -2.21 8.04 -23.91
C GLU A 47 -1.74 7.37 -22.62
N TRP A 48 -1.26 6.13 -22.70
CA TRP A 48 -0.70 5.43 -21.54
C TRP A 48 0.50 6.17 -20.96
N PHE A 49 1.46 6.63 -21.78
CA PHE A 49 2.59 7.41 -21.28
C PHE A 49 2.15 8.73 -20.64
N SER A 50 1.19 9.45 -21.25
CA SER A 50 0.63 10.68 -20.66
C SER A 50 -0.08 10.41 -19.34
N MET A 51 -0.77 9.28 -19.23
CA MET A 51 -1.41 8.84 -18.00
C MET A 51 -0.39 8.47 -16.92
N VAL A 52 0.76 7.87 -17.26
CA VAL A 52 1.85 7.63 -16.30
C VAL A 52 2.34 8.93 -15.68
N ASP A 53 2.55 9.97 -16.48
CA ASP A 53 2.96 11.28 -15.97
C ASP A 53 1.89 11.89 -15.06
N THR A 54 0.62 11.74 -15.44
CA THR A 54 -0.53 12.19 -14.64
C THR A 54 -0.61 11.43 -13.32
N LEU A 55 -0.45 10.11 -13.31
CA LEU A 55 -0.43 9.28 -12.11
C LEU A 55 0.71 9.66 -11.17
N ALA A 56 1.91 9.89 -11.71
CA ALA A 56 3.04 10.34 -10.91
C ALA A 56 2.77 11.70 -10.26
N HIS A 57 2.16 12.63 -11.00
CA HIS A 57 1.75 13.93 -10.46
C HIS A 57 0.74 13.79 -9.31
N ILE A 58 -0.32 13.00 -9.50
CA ILE A 58 -1.36 12.74 -8.50
C ILE A 58 -0.76 12.06 -7.26
N SER A 59 0.08 11.04 -7.45
CA SER A 59 0.74 10.33 -6.35
C SER A 59 1.63 11.27 -5.53
N ASN A 60 2.36 12.17 -6.17
CA ASN A 60 3.20 13.14 -5.48
C ASN A 60 2.36 14.13 -4.64
N ILE A 61 1.23 14.60 -5.17
CA ILE A 61 0.30 15.46 -4.41
C ILE A 61 -0.26 14.69 -3.21
N ALA A 62 -0.72 13.46 -3.40
CA ALA A 62 -1.20 12.62 -2.30
C ALA A 62 -0.12 12.45 -1.21
N GLN A 63 1.13 12.23 -1.59
CA GLN A 63 2.24 12.13 -0.65
C GLN A 63 2.46 13.44 0.13
N MET A 64 2.38 14.59 -0.55
CA MET A 64 2.49 15.90 0.09
C MET A 64 1.34 16.16 1.07
N GLU A 65 0.11 15.78 0.74
CA GLU A 65 -1.05 15.87 1.65
C GLU A 65 -0.82 15.04 2.93
N GLN A 66 -0.17 13.88 2.82
CA GLN A 66 0.13 13.02 3.97
C GLN A 66 1.15 13.61 4.95
N GLN A 67 1.96 14.57 4.52
CA GLN A 67 2.95 15.26 5.37
C GLN A 67 2.32 16.42 6.16
N GLN A 68 1.09 16.81 5.83
CA GLN A 68 0.40 17.89 6.53
C GLN A 68 -0.17 17.39 7.87
N PRO A 69 -0.21 18.25 8.91
CA PRO A 69 -0.83 17.90 10.19
C PRO A 69 -2.30 17.52 9.98
N LYS A 70 -2.65 16.28 10.34
CA LYS A 70 -4.03 15.81 10.19
C LYS A 70 -4.91 16.47 11.23
N ARG A 71 -5.93 17.18 10.77
CA ARG A 71 -7.09 17.52 11.60
C ARG A 71 -7.86 16.22 11.86
N GLY A 72 -8.24 15.97 13.10
CA GLY A 72 -9.06 14.80 13.45
C GLY A 72 -10.38 14.82 12.66
N GLY A 73 -10.95 13.65 12.38
CA GLY A 73 -12.17 13.51 11.57
C GLY A 73 -12.07 12.39 10.54
N CYS A 74 -13.15 12.16 9.81
CA CYS A 74 -13.21 11.20 8.70
C CYS A 74 -12.55 11.78 7.44
N LEU A 75 -12.39 10.97 6.38
CA LEU A 75 -11.77 11.42 5.12
C LEU A 75 -12.45 12.69 4.56
N TRP A 76 -13.76 12.82 4.77
CA TRP A 76 -14.57 13.91 4.22
C TRP A 76 -14.32 15.27 4.90
N ASP A 77 -13.85 15.25 6.14
CA ASP A 77 -13.58 16.44 6.96
C ASP A 77 -12.15 16.98 6.79
N ARG A 78 -11.28 16.21 6.13
CA ARG A 78 -9.85 16.51 6.00
C ARG A 78 -9.54 17.23 4.69
N ASP A 79 -8.45 17.99 4.72
CA ASP A 79 -7.85 18.63 3.55
C ASP A 79 -7.02 17.64 2.69
N GLU A 80 -7.45 16.37 2.60
CA GLU A 80 -6.85 15.31 1.78
C GLU A 80 -7.67 15.15 0.49
N TYR A 81 -7.52 16.08 -0.46
CA TYR A 81 -8.34 16.16 -1.67
C TYR A 81 -8.08 14.99 -2.62
N THR A 82 -6.84 14.51 -2.71
CA THR A 82 -6.47 13.50 -3.71
C THR A 82 -7.21 12.19 -3.50
N VAL A 83 -7.16 11.64 -2.28
CA VAL A 83 -7.83 10.38 -1.95
C VAL A 83 -9.34 10.53 -2.09
N ARG A 84 -9.89 11.66 -1.65
CA ARG A 84 -11.32 11.95 -1.78
C ARG A 84 -11.76 11.94 -3.24
N PHE A 85 -11.04 12.61 -4.14
CA PHE A 85 -11.37 12.62 -5.56
C PHE A 85 -11.23 11.24 -6.21
N VAL A 86 -10.24 10.43 -5.81
CA VAL A 86 -10.10 9.05 -6.31
C VAL A 86 -11.34 8.21 -5.97
N ILE A 87 -11.89 8.35 -4.76
CA ILE A 87 -13.10 7.64 -4.33
C ILE A 87 -14.34 8.23 -5.02
N GLU A 88 -14.54 9.55 -4.97
CA GLU A 88 -15.70 10.23 -5.56
C GLU A 88 -15.85 9.96 -7.06
N GLU A 89 -14.74 9.90 -7.80
CA GLU A 89 -14.73 9.65 -9.25
C GLU A 89 -14.70 8.15 -9.60
N GLY A 90 -14.85 7.26 -8.59
CA GLY A 90 -14.91 5.81 -8.78
C GLY A 90 -13.62 5.19 -9.33
N LYS A 91 -12.46 5.84 -9.11
CA LYS A 91 -11.18 5.45 -9.71
C LYS A 91 -10.42 4.40 -8.89
N LEU A 92 -10.77 4.20 -7.62
CA LEU A 92 -10.06 3.28 -6.72
C LEU A 92 -9.91 1.85 -7.29
N ASN A 93 -11.04 1.20 -7.62
CA ASN A 93 -11.04 -0.17 -8.14
C ASN A 93 -10.43 -0.25 -9.56
N LEU A 94 -10.55 0.82 -10.35
CA LEU A 94 -9.89 0.92 -11.65
C LEU A 94 -8.36 0.93 -11.49
N CYS A 95 -7.84 1.77 -10.58
CA CYS A 95 -6.42 1.84 -10.26
C CYS A 95 -5.86 0.48 -9.83
N LEU A 96 -6.57 -0.23 -8.94
CA LEU A 96 -6.18 -1.56 -8.49
C LEU A 96 -6.12 -2.56 -9.66
N ARG A 97 -7.17 -2.63 -10.50
CA ARG A 97 -7.20 -3.56 -11.65
C ARG A 97 -6.11 -3.26 -12.68
N MET A 98 -5.84 -1.99 -12.95
CA MET A 98 -4.76 -1.60 -13.85
C MET A 98 -3.37 -1.95 -13.29
N LEU A 99 -3.20 -1.86 -11.96
CA LEU A 99 -1.97 -2.32 -11.29
C LEU A 99 -1.80 -3.83 -11.41
N VAL A 100 -2.86 -4.61 -11.15
CA VAL A 100 -2.86 -6.07 -11.31
C VAL A 100 -2.41 -6.46 -12.72
N GLU A 101 -3.10 -5.92 -13.73
CA GLU A 101 -2.82 -6.22 -15.13
C GLU A 101 -1.39 -5.82 -15.53
N HIS A 102 -0.88 -4.71 -14.98
CA HIS A 102 0.51 -4.29 -15.18
C HIS A 102 1.51 -5.27 -14.56
N THR A 103 1.31 -5.65 -13.30
CA THR A 103 2.22 -6.54 -12.58
C THR A 103 2.21 -7.94 -13.21
N GLU A 104 1.05 -8.46 -13.65
CA GLU A 104 0.95 -9.72 -14.40
C GLU A 104 1.77 -9.69 -15.69
N ARG A 105 1.67 -8.61 -16.48
CA ARG A 105 2.48 -8.42 -17.68
C ARG A 105 3.97 -8.39 -17.34
N ARG A 106 4.35 -7.68 -16.27
CA ARG A 106 5.76 -7.56 -15.85
C ARG A 106 6.38 -8.89 -15.46
N ARG A 107 5.63 -9.75 -14.77
CA ARG A 107 6.12 -11.08 -14.35
C ARG A 107 6.40 -12.01 -15.53
N ASN A 108 5.72 -11.83 -16.67
CA ASN A 108 6.10 -12.49 -17.91
C ASN A 108 7.29 -11.76 -18.56
N THR A 109 8.48 -11.91 -17.96
CA THR A 109 9.68 -11.13 -18.30
C THR A 109 10.01 -11.18 -19.79
N ALA A 110 9.91 -12.35 -20.42
CA ALA A 110 10.22 -12.51 -21.84
C ALA A 110 9.23 -11.76 -22.75
N ALA A 111 7.93 -11.93 -22.52
CA ALA A 111 6.91 -11.24 -23.32
C ALA A 111 6.93 -9.73 -23.07
N CYS A 112 7.14 -9.31 -21.81
CA CYS A 112 7.28 -7.90 -21.44
C CYS A 112 8.48 -7.25 -22.13
N GLN A 113 9.64 -7.91 -22.10
CA GLN A 113 10.86 -7.41 -22.73
C GLN A 113 10.70 -7.30 -24.25
N GLN A 114 10.09 -8.30 -24.91
CA GLN A 114 9.79 -8.25 -26.34
C GLN A 114 8.85 -7.08 -26.69
N LEU A 115 7.77 -6.91 -25.91
CA LEU A 115 6.81 -5.83 -26.12
C LEU A 115 7.44 -4.44 -25.94
N ILE A 116 8.28 -4.28 -24.92
CA ILE A 116 9.03 -3.04 -24.68
C ILE A 116 10.00 -2.76 -25.82
N SER A 117 10.79 -3.76 -26.26
CA SER A 117 11.72 -3.62 -27.39
C SER A 117 10.99 -3.23 -28.68
N HIS A 118 9.85 -3.88 -28.98
CA HIS A 118 9.02 -3.56 -30.13
C HIS A 118 8.47 -2.13 -30.06
N LYS A 119 7.96 -1.70 -28.90
CA LYS A 119 7.43 -0.34 -28.77
C LYS A 119 8.52 0.72 -28.84
N ALA A 120 9.69 0.44 -28.29
CA ALA A 120 10.84 1.33 -28.36
C ALA A 120 11.28 1.57 -29.82
N SER A 121 11.35 0.51 -30.64
CA SER A 121 11.69 0.64 -32.06
C SER A 121 10.61 1.36 -32.86
N GLU A 122 9.32 1.02 -32.65
CA GLU A 122 8.18 1.69 -33.31
C GLU A 122 8.17 3.20 -33.09
N LYS A 123 8.47 3.65 -31.86
CA LYS A 123 8.48 5.08 -31.49
C LYS A 123 9.82 5.78 -31.67
N ASN A 124 10.87 5.05 -32.09
CA ASN A 124 12.25 5.54 -32.12
C ASN A 124 12.69 6.13 -30.77
N TRP A 125 12.35 5.44 -29.66
CA TRP A 125 12.75 5.82 -28.30
C TRP A 125 13.82 4.88 -27.76
N PRO A 126 14.70 5.35 -26.85
CA PRO A 126 15.56 4.47 -26.09
C PRO A 126 14.73 3.45 -25.30
N GLN A 127 15.10 2.17 -25.35
CA GLN A 127 14.39 1.10 -24.61
C GLN A 127 14.31 1.41 -23.11
N GLU A 128 15.37 1.99 -22.57
CA GLU A 128 15.46 2.44 -21.19
C GLU A 128 14.33 3.43 -20.80
N LYS A 129 13.94 4.33 -21.70
CA LYS A 129 12.84 5.29 -21.45
C LYS A 129 11.50 4.58 -21.26
N VAL A 130 11.26 3.52 -22.04
CA VAL A 130 10.04 2.73 -21.95
C VAL A 130 10.03 1.95 -20.63
N TRP A 131 11.15 1.32 -20.26
CA TRP A 131 11.34 0.66 -18.96
C TRP A 131 11.16 1.60 -17.77
N GLN A 132 11.71 2.81 -17.85
CA GLN A 132 11.52 3.81 -16.79
C GLN A 132 10.04 4.20 -16.64
N SER A 133 9.31 4.28 -17.75
CA SER A 133 7.87 4.58 -17.72
C SER A 133 7.06 3.44 -17.11
N THR A 134 7.43 2.17 -17.36
CA THR A 134 6.77 1.01 -16.72
C THR A 134 7.04 0.96 -15.22
N ASN A 135 8.28 1.16 -14.80
CA ASN A 135 8.62 1.27 -13.37
C ASN A 135 7.87 2.44 -12.71
N ARG A 136 7.83 3.60 -13.36
CA ARG A 136 7.14 4.79 -12.84
C ARG A 136 5.64 4.59 -12.73
N PHE A 137 5.01 3.87 -13.67
CA PHE A 137 3.60 3.49 -13.56
C PHE A 137 3.34 2.69 -12.28
N GLU A 138 4.08 1.61 -12.09
CA GLU A 138 3.89 0.69 -10.95
C GLU A 138 4.12 1.39 -9.62
N GLN A 139 5.19 2.18 -9.52
CA GLN A 139 5.51 2.94 -8.30
C GLN A 139 4.44 3.99 -8.02
N SER A 140 4.05 4.81 -9.01
CA SER A 140 3.06 5.88 -8.80
C SER A 140 1.68 5.32 -8.47
N MET A 141 1.26 4.24 -9.15
CA MET A 141 -0.01 3.58 -8.88
C MET A 141 -0.02 2.93 -7.49
N GLY A 142 1.05 2.23 -7.13
CA GLY A 142 1.19 1.60 -5.82
C GLY A 142 1.19 2.59 -4.66
N GLN A 143 1.93 3.69 -4.79
CA GLN A 143 1.96 4.75 -3.79
C GLN A 143 0.60 5.48 -3.67
N LEU A 144 -0.08 5.73 -4.79
CA LEU A 144 -1.43 6.30 -4.77
C LEU A 144 -2.40 5.38 -4.00
N LEU A 145 -2.40 4.08 -4.30
CA LEU A 145 -3.23 3.10 -3.58
C LEU A 145 -2.85 3.01 -2.09
N LEU A 146 -1.55 3.01 -1.77
CA LEU A 146 -1.07 3.06 -0.39
C LEU A 146 -1.66 4.25 0.37
N HIS A 147 -1.67 5.43 -0.24
CA HIS A 147 -2.24 6.63 0.36
C HIS A 147 -3.76 6.53 0.51
N CYS A 148 -4.45 5.91 -0.45
CA CYS A 148 -5.88 5.65 -0.32
C CYS A 148 -6.18 4.71 0.86
N PHE A 149 -5.45 3.61 1.02
CA PHE A 149 -5.66 2.60 2.07
C PHE A 149 -5.41 3.09 3.50
N LYS A 150 -4.86 4.29 3.69
CA LYS A 150 -4.77 4.90 5.03
C LYS A 150 -6.14 5.26 5.62
N ASN A 151 -7.17 5.35 4.79
CA ASN A 151 -8.53 5.70 5.20
C ASN A 151 -9.45 4.47 5.06
N VAL A 152 -10.26 4.20 6.10
CA VAL A 152 -11.14 3.02 6.16
C VAL A 152 -12.21 3.06 5.06
N GLU A 153 -12.67 4.26 4.69
CA GLU A 153 -13.66 4.50 3.64
C GLU A 153 -13.22 3.93 2.29
N THR A 154 -11.91 3.87 2.05
CA THR A 154 -11.33 3.22 0.88
C THR A 154 -11.61 1.72 0.90
N PHE A 155 -11.38 1.04 2.02
CA PHE A 155 -11.63 -0.40 2.14
C PHE A 155 -13.11 -0.77 2.09
N GLN A 156 -14.00 0.14 2.51
CA GLN A 156 -15.45 -0.07 2.43
C GLN A 156 -15.97 -0.10 0.97
N THR A 157 -15.23 0.49 0.03
CA THR A 157 -15.61 0.54 -1.41
C THR A 157 -14.69 -0.29 -2.31
N LEU A 158 -13.60 -0.81 -1.76
CA LEU A 158 -12.61 -1.61 -2.47
C LEU A 158 -13.13 -3.01 -2.76
N ASP A 159 -12.79 -3.52 -3.94
CA ASP A 159 -12.93 -4.93 -4.28
C ASP A 159 -11.86 -5.75 -3.54
N MET A 160 -12.24 -6.28 -2.36
CA MET A 160 -11.32 -7.02 -1.48
C MET A 160 -10.77 -8.28 -2.14
N GLN A 161 -11.53 -8.92 -3.03
CA GLN A 161 -11.07 -10.13 -3.73
C GLN A 161 -9.90 -9.80 -4.64
N VAL A 162 -10.03 -8.73 -5.44
CA VAL A 162 -8.95 -8.29 -6.34
C VAL A 162 -7.71 -7.87 -5.54
N LEU A 163 -7.86 -7.20 -4.39
CA LEU A 163 -6.71 -6.83 -3.55
C LEU A 163 -6.00 -8.07 -2.99
N ALA A 164 -6.75 -9.01 -2.43
CA ALA A 164 -6.19 -10.22 -1.82
C ALA A 164 -5.50 -11.09 -2.88
N GLU A 165 -6.11 -11.26 -4.05
CA GLU A 165 -5.52 -11.97 -5.18
C GLU A 165 -4.22 -11.31 -5.66
N HIS A 166 -4.22 -9.97 -5.81
CA HIS A 166 -3.01 -9.22 -6.17
C HIS A 166 -1.88 -9.44 -5.16
N CYS A 167 -2.15 -9.23 -3.87
CA CYS A 167 -1.15 -9.41 -2.82
C CYS A 167 -0.64 -10.84 -2.79
N ALA A 168 -1.51 -11.85 -2.85
CA ALA A 168 -1.10 -13.25 -2.92
C ALA A 168 -0.18 -13.52 -4.11
N ALA A 169 -0.56 -13.05 -5.31
CA ALA A 169 0.21 -13.27 -6.52
C ALA A 169 1.58 -12.58 -6.48
N VAL A 170 1.67 -11.35 -5.93
CA VAL A 170 2.92 -10.62 -5.74
C VAL A 170 3.83 -11.35 -4.76
N LEU A 171 3.33 -11.67 -3.57
CA LEU A 171 4.11 -12.29 -2.51
C LEU A 171 4.58 -13.70 -2.91
N SER A 172 3.72 -14.48 -3.56
CA SER A 172 4.06 -15.81 -4.10
C SER A 172 5.16 -15.73 -5.17
N HIS A 173 5.11 -14.73 -6.05
CA HIS A 173 6.17 -14.49 -7.02
C HIS A 173 7.50 -14.11 -6.34
N ALA A 174 7.46 -13.24 -5.34
CA ALA A 174 8.64 -12.84 -4.58
C ALA A 174 9.32 -14.03 -3.90
N ASN A 175 8.53 -14.90 -3.27
CA ASN A 175 8.99 -16.11 -2.61
C ASN A 175 9.58 -17.12 -3.59
N SER A 176 8.91 -17.38 -4.71
CA SER A 176 9.36 -18.38 -5.70
C SER A 176 10.63 -17.97 -6.44
N THR A 177 10.81 -16.67 -6.70
CA THR A 177 11.98 -16.14 -7.43
C THR A 177 13.10 -15.65 -6.53
N GLN A 178 12.87 -15.60 -5.21
CA GLN A 178 13.80 -15.00 -4.25
C GLN A 178 14.16 -13.55 -4.61
N LEU A 179 13.20 -12.82 -5.21
CA LEU A 179 13.41 -11.50 -5.83
C LEU A 179 14.10 -10.52 -4.88
N LEU A 180 13.68 -10.47 -3.62
CA LEU A 180 14.22 -9.55 -2.62
C LEU A 180 15.71 -9.80 -2.33
N LYS A 181 16.23 -11.02 -2.53
CA LYS A 181 17.66 -11.32 -2.37
C LYS A 181 18.51 -10.72 -3.51
N THR A 182 17.88 -10.36 -4.63
CA THR A 182 18.57 -9.92 -5.85
C THR A 182 18.49 -8.41 -6.09
N VAL A 183 17.66 -7.70 -5.32
CA VAL A 183 17.38 -6.28 -5.51
C VAL A 183 17.88 -5.49 -4.30
N PRO A 184 18.48 -4.30 -4.49
CA PRO A 184 18.87 -3.46 -3.37
C PRO A 184 17.67 -3.08 -2.47
N PRO A 185 17.83 -3.01 -1.13
CA PRO A 185 16.73 -2.73 -0.20
C PRO A 185 15.98 -1.43 -0.51
N GLU A 186 16.69 -0.38 -0.93
CA GLU A 186 16.10 0.91 -1.30
C GLU A 186 15.19 0.83 -2.53
N VAL A 187 15.51 -0.05 -3.47
CA VAL A 187 14.67 -0.31 -4.65
C VAL A 187 13.49 -1.19 -4.24
N ALA A 188 13.73 -2.24 -3.44
CA ALA A 188 12.70 -3.13 -2.94
C ALA A 188 11.60 -2.39 -2.15
N ALA A 189 11.97 -1.36 -1.37
CA ALA A 189 11.05 -0.58 -0.54
C ALA A 189 9.89 0.08 -1.31
N VAL A 190 10.05 0.31 -2.61
CA VAL A 190 9.02 0.92 -3.47
C VAL A 190 8.40 -0.05 -4.47
N MET A 191 8.77 -1.34 -4.42
CA MET A 191 8.20 -2.39 -5.26
C MET A 191 6.89 -2.94 -4.68
N GLN A 192 6.08 -3.58 -5.53
CA GLN A 192 4.78 -4.11 -5.11
C GLN A 192 4.91 -5.18 -4.02
N GLU A 193 6.02 -5.89 -3.97
CA GLU A 193 6.31 -6.93 -2.98
C GLU A 193 6.30 -6.38 -1.56
N LEU A 194 6.99 -5.27 -1.32
CA LEU A 194 6.99 -4.62 0.00
C LEU A 194 5.81 -3.67 0.18
N LEU A 195 5.27 -3.08 -0.89
CA LEU A 195 4.03 -2.31 -0.81
C LEU A 195 2.83 -3.20 -0.44
N SER A 196 2.79 -4.46 -0.85
CA SER A 196 1.75 -5.41 -0.46
C SER A 196 1.71 -5.61 1.06
N LEU A 197 2.87 -5.67 1.73
CA LEU A 197 2.92 -5.69 3.20
C LEU A 197 2.36 -4.42 3.83
N ASN A 198 2.55 -3.25 3.19
CA ASN A 198 1.94 -2.01 3.63
C ASN A 198 0.41 -2.04 3.46
N TYR A 199 -0.09 -2.50 2.32
CA TYR A 199 -1.54 -2.60 2.07
C TYR A 199 -2.20 -3.53 3.09
N LEU A 200 -1.60 -4.70 3.33
CA LEU A 200 -2.09 -5.70 4.28
C LEU A 200 -2.02 -5.21 5.72
N GLN A 201 -0.95 -4.51 6.11
CA GLN A 201 -0.88 -3.90 7.44
C GLN A 201 -1.97 -2.86 7.64
N LEU A 202 -2.20 -1.97 6.66
CA LEU A 202 -3.27 -0.97 6.74
C LEU A 202 -4.66 -1.63 6.80
N LEU A 203 -4.88 -2.67 5.99
CA LEU A 203 -6.10 -3.48 6.09
C LEU A 203 -6.28 -4.04 7.50
N GLY A 204 -5.22 -4.62 8.08
CA GLY A 204 -5.20 -5.12 9.45
C GLY A 204 -5.57 -4.05 10.49
N THR A 205 -5.11 -2.80 10.32
CA THR A 205 -5.47 -1.70 11.25
C THR A 205 -6.95 -1.31 11.21
N HIS A 206 -7.64 -1.61 10.10
CA HIS A 206 -9.06 -1.30 9.94
C HIS A 206 -9.95 -2.54 10.06
N LEU A 207 -9.38 -3.73 10.29
CA LEU A 207 -10.10 -5.01 10.20
C LEU A 207 -11.32 -5.07 11.13
N GLU A 208 -11.16 -4.62 12.38
CA GLU A 208 -12.25 -4.52 13.37
C GLU A 208 -13.39 -3.57 12.94
N SER A 209 -13.08 -2.55 12.13
CA SER A 209 -14.08 -1.58 11.63
C SER A 209 -14.72 -2.00 10.31
N LEU A 210 -14.28 -3.14 9.76
CA LEU A 210 -14.77 -3.73 8.54
C LEU A 210 -15.49 -5.06 8.85
N ASN A 211 -16.02 -5.72 7.82
CA ASN A 211 -16.53 -7.08 7.98
C ASN A 211 -15.35 -8.07 8.03
N GLU A 212 -14.75 -8.19 9.22
CA GLU A 212 -13.57 -9.01 9.49
C GLU A 212 -13.71 -10.44 8.98
N ASP A 213 -14.84 -11.09 9.23
CA ASP A 213 -15.08 -12.48 8.82
C ASP A 213 -14.99 -12.67 7.32
N VAL A 214 -15.62 -11.78 6.56
CA VAL A 214 -15.58 -11.84 5.09
C VAL A 214 -14.15 -11.62 4.63
N ILE A 215 -13.45 -10.62 5.17
CA ILE A 215 -12.08 -10.29 4.77
C ILE A 215 -11.11 -11.42 5.09
N VAL A 216 -11.14 -11.97 6.30
CA VAL A 216 -10.27 -13.07 6.72
C VAL A 216 -10.52 -14.31 5.88
N ASN A 217 -11.78 -14.60 5.52
CA ASN A 217 -12.10 -15.69 4.61
C ASN A 217 -11.51 -15.47 3.20
N VAL A 218 -11.56 -14.25 2.69
CA VAL A 218 -10.92 -13.88 1.42
C VAL A 218 -9.39 -14.05 1.49
N LEU A 219 -8.76 -13.56 2.55
CA LEU A 219 -7.32 -13.69 2.76
C LEU A 219 -6.89 -15.17 2.85
N ALA A 220 -7.70 -16.01 3.53
CA ALA A 220 -7.47 -17.44 3.63
C ALA A 220 -7.63 -18.15 2.28
N GLN A 221 -8.67 -17.80 1.51
CA GLN A 221 -8.93 -18.36 0.18
C GLN A 221 -7.74 -18.17 -0.77
N HIS A 222 -7.10 -17.01 -0.72
CA HIS A 222 -5.94 -16.68 -1.55
C HIS A 222 -4.59 -17.00 -0.90
N GLY A 223 -4.56 -17.62 0.29
CA GLY A 223 -3.32 -18.00 0.96
C GLY A 223 -2.42 -16.82 1.34
N VAL A 224 -2.98 -15.62 1.49
CA VAL A 224 -2.21 -14.38 1.71
C VAL A 224 -1.33 -14.50 2.96
N VAL A 225 -1.90 -15.01 4.06
CA VAL A 225 -1.17 -15.18 5.33
C VAL A 225 0.02 -16.13 5.19
N ALA A 226 -0.16 -17.26 4.49
CA ALA A 226 0.93 -18.18 4.22
C ALA A 226 2.06 -17.50 3.43
N HIS A 227 1.72 -16.75 2.38
CA HIS A 227 2.72 -16.02 1.59
C HIS A 227 3.45 -14.93 2.37
N VAL A 228 2.78 -14.25 3.31
CA VAL A 228 3.44 -13.29 4.21
C VAL A 228 4.41 -14.01 5.16
N ILE A 229 3.99 -15.12 5.77
CA ILE A 229 4.87 -15.92 6.66
C ILE A 229 6.12 -16.37 5.89
N ASP A 230 5.93 -16.91 4.70
CA ASP A 230 7.04 -17.35 3.84
C ASP A 230 7.97 -16.20 3.48
N LEU A 231 7.44 -15.04 3.08
CA LEU A 231 8.25 -13.90 2.68
C LEU A 231 9.09 -13.36 3.85
N LEU A 232 8.46 -13.21 5.02
CA LEU A 232 9.15 -12.77 6.22
C LEU A 232 10.22 -13.78 6.64
N PHE A 233 9.93 -15.08 6.61
CA PHE A 233 10.91 -16.10 6.95
C PHE A 233 12.12 -16.08 6.00
N GLU A 234 11.86 -16.18 4.69
CA GLU A 234 12.88 -16.38 3.66
C GLU A 234 13.68 -15.12 3.33
N SER A 235 13.08 -13.93 3.49
CA SER A 235 13.64 -12.67 2.97
C SER A 235 13.85 -11.58 4.02
N HIS A 236 13.67 -11.84 5.33
CA HIS A 236 13.80 -10.81 6.36
C HIS A 236 15.11 -10.01 6.30
N GLN A 237 16.24 -10.67 6.01
CA GLN A 237 17.54 -10.02 5.95
C GLN A 237 17.67 -9.00 4.80
N HIS A 238 16.82 -9.10 3.79
CA HIS A 238 16.85 -8.26 2.60
C HIS A 238 15.74 -7.20 2.57
N MET A 239 14.98 -7.07 3.66
CA MET A 239 13.95 -6.05 3.82
C MET A 239 14.27 -5.14 5.00
N ASP A 240 13.84 -3.88 4.89
CA ASP A 240 13.98 -2.93 5.98
C ASP A 240 13.11 -3.34 7.19
N LYS A 241 13.51 -2.88 8.38
CA LYS A 241 12.83 -3.20 9.64
C LYS A 241 11.37 -2.74 9.66
N ALA A 242 11.01 -1.66 8.98
CA ALA A 242 9.62 -1.21 8.94
C ALA A 242 8.76 -2.17 8.10
N SER A 243 9.27 -2.71 6.99
CA SER A 243 8.60 -3.73 6.20
C SER A 243 8.42 -5.05 6.96
N GLN A 244 9.44 -5.49 7.70
CA GLN A 244 9.32 -6.65 8.61
C GLN A 244 8.20 -6.42 9.63
N GLN A 245 8.21 -5.25 10.27
CA GLN A 245 7.21 -4.89 11.29
C GLN A 245 5.80 -4.85 10.72
N ARG A 246 5.61 -4.32 9.50
CA ARG A 246 4.30 -4.28 8.84
C ARG A 246 3.73 -5.68 8.61
N GLY A 247 4.57 -6.61 8.14
CA GLY A 247 4.17 -8.02 8.00
C GLY A 247 3.76 -8.63 9.34
N CYS A 248 4.55 -8.44 10.39
CA CYS A 248 4.22 -8.92 11.73
C CYS A 248 2.92 -8.31 12.30
N GLN A 249 2.69 -7.01 12.08
CA GLN A 249 1.47 -6.33 12.50
C GLN A 249 0.24 -6.83 11.76
N PHE A 250 0.35 -7.08 10.46
CA PHE A 250 -0.72 -7.71 9.68
C PHE A 250 -1.07 -9.09 10.23
N LEU A 251 -0.07 -9.95 10.48
CA LEU A 251 -0.29 -11.27 11.05
C LEU A 251 -0.97 -11.18 12.43
N SER A 252 -0.50 -10.26 13.28
CA SER A 252 -1.12 -10.04 14.58
C SER A 252 -2.58 -9.57 14.47
N ALA A 253 -2.91 -8.72 13.48
CA ALA A 253 -4.29 -8.30 13.27
C ALA A 253 -5.18 -9.47 12.84
N VAL A 254 -4.72 -10.31 11.89
CA VAL A 254 -5.47 -11.50 11.46
C VAL A 254 -5.62 -12.53 12.58
N PHE A 255 -4.64 -12.68 13.47
CA PHE A 255 -4.72 -13.62 14.60
C PHE A 255 -5.60 -13.10 15.75
N ASN A 256 -5.81 -11.78 15.83
CA ASN A 256 -6.79 -11.19 16.73
C ASN A 256 -8.23 -11.39 16.23
N ALA A 257 -8.42 -11.72 14.95
CA ALA A 257 -9.75 -11.79 14.36
C ALA A 257 -10.67 -12.75 15.10
N GLU A 258 -11.94 -12.36 15.27
CA GLU A 258 -12.91 -13.11 16.10
C GLU A 258 -12.98 -14.59 15.69
N ASN A 259 -12.96 -14.85 14.38
CA ASN A 259 -13.07 -16.19 13.81
C ASN A 259 -11.74 -16.79 13.34
N PHE A 260 -10.59 -16.23 13.73
CA PHE A 260 -9.28 -16.83 13.44
C PHE A 260 -9.22 -18.29 13.89
N SER A 261 -9.66 -18.58 15.11
CA SER A 261 -9.66 -19.93 15.68
C SER A 261 -10.43 -20.94 14.81
N ASN A 262 -11.54 -20.50 14.21
CA ASN A 262 -12.40 -21.33 13.34
C ASN A 262 -11.78 -21.55 11.96
N HIS A 263 -10.95 -20.61 11.49
CA HIS A 263 -10.32 -20.65 10.17
C HIS A 263 -8.82 -21.00 10.23
N ARG A 264 -8.29 -21.31 11.40
CA ARG A 264 -6.84 -21.51 11.65
C ARG A 264 -6.19 -22.48 10.68
N ASN A 265 -6.82 -23.63 10.41
CA ASN A 265 -6.28 -24.64 9.48
C ASN A 265 -6.37 -24.21 8.00
N ARG A 266 -7.20 -23.23 7.66
CA ARG A 266 -7.24 -22.64 6.31
C ARG A 266 -6.21 -21.52 6.18
N ILE A 267 -6.01 -20.75 7.25
CA ILE A 267 -5.09 -19.60 7.30
C ILE A 267 -3.63 -20.07 7.41
N ILE A 268 -3.38 -21.11 8.21
CA ILE A 268 -2.07 -21.73 8.44
C ILE A 268 -2.20 -23.23 8.10
N PRO A 269 -2.17 -23.60 6.82
CA PRO A 269 -2.52 -24.95 6.38
C PRO A 269 -1.45 -26.03 6.64
N THR A 270 -0.19 -25.66 6.88
CA THR A 270 0.93 -26.62 6.99
C THR A 270 1.66 -26.52 8.32
N SER A 271 2.25 -27.63 8.75
CA SER A 271 3.15 -27.67 9.92
C SER A 271 4.38 -26.78 9.71
N GLN A 272 4.90 -26.73 8.49
CA GLN A 272 6.05 -25.89 8.12
C GLN A 272 5.81 -24.41 8.41
N LEU A 273 4.60 -23.89 8.14
CA LEU A 273 4.27 -22.50 8.47
C LEU A 273 4.27 -22.26 9.98
N ASN A 274 3.84 -23.25 10.79
CA ASN A 274 3.93 -23.15 12.24
C ASN A 274 5.39 -23.11 12.72
N GLU A 275 6.26 -23.94 12.15
CA GLU A 275 7.70 -23.94 12.47
C GLU A 275 8.36 -22.60 12.11
N ARG A 276 7.99 -22.00 10.96
CA ARG A 276 8.44 -20.67 10.53
C ARG A 276 7.94 -19.56 11.47
N LEU A 277 6.68 -19.63 11.91
CA LEU A 277 6.13 -18.69 12.89
C LEU A 277 6.90 -18.72 14.20
N VAL A 278 7.23 -19.91 14.71
CA VAL A 278 8.03 -20.04 15.95
C VAL A 278 9.40 -19.36 15.79
N ALA A 279 10.03 -19.48 14.62
CA ALA A 279 11.31 -18.83 14.34
C ALA A 279 11.23 -17.28 14.35
N PHE A 280 10.06 -16.66 14.13
CA PHE A 280 9.92 -15.20 14.13
C PHE A 280 10.28 -14.55 15.47
N LYS A 281 10.10 -15.28 16.58
CA LYS A 281 10.46 -14.81 17.92
C LYS A 281 11.90 -14.32 17.97
N ASP A 282 12.81 -15.09 17.38
CA ASP A 282 14.24 -14.79 17.35
C ASP A 282 14.65 -13.95 16.14
N LEU A 283 14.03 -14.18 14.97
CA LEU A 283 14.41 -13.50 13.73
C LEU A 283 13.90 -12.06 13.65
N LEU A 284 12.67 -11.81 14.13
CA LEU A 284 11.93 -10.57 13.84
C LEU A 284 11.51 -9.80 15.10
N LEU A 285 11.14 -10.50 16.17
CA LEU A 285 10.39 -9.91 17.28
C LEU A 285 11.25 -9.50 18.48
N GLN A 286 12.54 -9.90 18.54
CA GLN A 286 13.42 -9.60 19.68
C GLN A 286 13.51 -8.10 20.01
N GLU A 287 13.52 -7.23 19.00
CA GLU A 287 13.55 -5.78 19.19
C GLU A 287 12.16 -5.24 19.53
N SER A 288 11.11 -5.70 18.84
CA SER A 288 9.74 -5.24 19.05
C SER A 288 9.20 -5.56 20.44
N VAL A 289 9.68 -6.63 21.09
CA VAL A 289 9.28 -6.98 22.46
C VAL A 289 9.84 -5.99 23.50
N LYS A 290 10.90 -5.23 23.18
CA LYS A 290 11.53 -4.26 24.09
C LYS A 290 10.72 -2.97 24.20
N ASP A 291 10.06 -2.55 23.13
CA ASP A 291 9.20 -1.36 23.13
C ASP A 291 7.74 -1.74 23.39
N TYR A 292 7.10 -1.09 24.37
CA TYR A 292 5.73 -1.43 24.76
C TYR A 292 4.72 -1.24 23.62
N LYS A 293 4.84 -0.18 22.82
CA LYS A 293 3.90 0.09 21.72
C LYS A 293 4.08 -0.93 20.60
N GLN A 294 5.33 -1.24 20.24
CA GLN A 294 5.63 -2.25 19.22
C GLN A 294 5.18 -3.63 19.67
N ARG A 295 5.45 -4.02 20.92
CA ARG A 295 4.99 -5.27 21.50
C ARG A 295 3.48 -5.40 21.45
N LYS A 296 2.75 -4.34 21.84
CA LYS A 296 1.29 -4.32 21.78
C LYS A 296 0.78 -4.55 20.35
N ALA A 297 1.45 -3.96 19.36
CA ALA A 297 1.07 -4.09 17.95
C ALA A 297 1.28 -5.49 17.35
N VAL A 298 2.04 -6.36 18.04
CA VAL A 298 2.31 -7.75 17.59
C VAL A 298 1.90 -8.79 18.65
N GLN A 299 1.07 -8.40 19.61
CA GLN A 299 0.75 -9.21 20.78
C GLN A 299 0.09 -10.55 20.41
N TYR A 300 -0.87 -10.55 19.49
CA TYR A 300 -1.58 -11.76 19.08
C TYR A 300 -0.70 -12.71 18.26
N LEU A 301 0.28 -12.17 17.52
CA LEU A 301 1.33 -12.97 16.90
C LEU A 301 2.20 -13.66 17.97
N LEU A 302 2.62 -12.94 19.01
CA LEU A 302 3.39 -13.51 20.12
C LEU A 302 2.60 -14.60 20.87
N ASP A 303 1.32 -14.39 21.10
CA ASP A 303 0.46 -15.35 21.79
C ASP A 303 0.30 -16.63 20.98
N GLU A 304 0.14 -16.51 19.66
CA GLU A 304 0.07 -17.67 18.77
C GLU A 304 1.39 -18.46 18.72
N ILE A 305 2.53 -17.76 18.69
CA ILE A 305 3.86 -18.38 18.79
C ILE A 305 4.01 -19.14 20.11
N GLN A 306 3.67 -18.53 21.24
CA GLN A 306 3.75 -19.20 22.55
C GLN A 306 2.82 -20.41 22.62
N ARG A 307 1.66 -20.35 21.99
CA ARG A 307 0.73 -21.49 21.89
C ARG A 307 1.37 -22.65 21.12
N LEU A 308 2.07 -22.36 20.02
CA LEU A 308 2.79 -23.36 19.22
C LEU A 308 3.98 -23.97 19.99
N GLU A 309 4.75 -23.16 20.70
CA GLU A 309 5.86 -23.64 21.54
C GLU A 309 5.35 -24.61 22.63
N ARG A 310 4.21 -24.29 23.28
CA ARG A 310 3.56 -25.20 24.26
C ARG A 310 3.05 -26.50 23.64
N GLN A 311 2.78 -26.50 22.33
CA GLN A 311 2.41 -27.70 21.56
C GLN A 311 3.63 -28.50 21.08
N GLY A 312 4.85 -28.05 21.39
CA GLY A 312 6.09 -28.74 21.02
C GLY A 312 6.52 -28.51 19.57
N VAL A 313 6.01 -27.48 18.90
CA VAL A 313 6.47 -27.11 17.56
C VAL A 313 7.85 -26.47 17.66
N CYS A 314 8.83 -27.02 16.95
CA CYS A 314 10.19 -26.49 16.89
C CYS A 314 10.29 -25.34 15.87
N ALA A 315 11.19 -24.40 16.11
CA ALA A 315 11.52 -23.37 15.13
C ALA A 315 12.13 -24.00 13.87
N ALA A 316 11.77 -23.49 12.70
CA ALA A 316 12.48 -23.80 11.46
C ALA A 316 13.84 -23.07 11.43
N ASP A 317 14.85 -23.74 10.90
CA ASP A 317 16.14 -23.12 10.63
C ASP A 317 16.05 -22.23 9.36
N PRO A 318 16.46 -20.95 9.41
CA PRO A 318 16.49 -20.11 8.23
C PRO A 318 17.54 -20.62 7.24
N ALA A 319 17.19 -20.64 5.96
CA ALA A 319 18.09 -20.96 4.85
C ALA A 319 19.01 -19.79 4.49
#